data_AF-A6QD16-F1
#
_entry.id   AF-A6QD16-F1
#
_cell.length_a   1.000
_cell.length_b   1.000
_cell.length_c   1.000
_cell.angle_alpha   90.00
_cell.angle_beta   90.00
_cell.angle_gamma   90.00
#
_symmetry.space_group_name_H-M   'P 1'
#
loop_
_entity.id
_entity.type
_entity.pdbx_description
1 polymer ?
#
loop_
_entity_poly.entity_id
_entity_poly.type
_entity_poly.pdbx_seq_one_letter_code
_entity_poly.pdbx_strand_id
1 'polypeptide(L)' 'MKQLLQFTDNKTYFGVDIHRYGVKVNDLEKLPFFDMFVKYHEDKIFLTNGEDQYVPVIDWESFCYDYVMHGNYRDIG' A
#
# COMPACT_ATOMS: atom_id res chain seq x y z
N MET A 1 -14.47 4.08 30.26
CA MET A 1 -13.59 3.60 29.17
C MET A 1 -14.26 2.39 28.53
N LYS A 2 -14.82 2.52 27.33
CA LYS A 2 -15.28 1.38 26.53
C LYS A 2 -14.25 1.18 25.43
N GLN A 3 -13.44 0.13 25.55
CA GLN A 3 -12.74 -0.44 24.40
C GLN A 3 -13.81 -0.85 23.39
N LEU A 4 -13.84 -0.17 22.25
CA LEU A 4 -14.67 -0.56 21.12
C LEU A 4 -13.76 -0.65 19.90
N LEU A 5 -13.85 -1.81 19.25
CA LEU A 5 -13.22 -2.20 17.98
C LEU A 5 -11.81 -2.79 18.12
N GLN A 6 -11.75 -4.05 18.58
CA GLN A 6 -10.83 -5.01 17.96
C GLN A 6 -11.22 -5.10 16.49
N PHE A 7 -10.59 -4.29 15.65
CA PHE A 7 -10.59 -4.54 14.22
C PHE A 7 -9.76 -5.80 14.00
N THR A 8 -10.45 -6.86 13.63
CA THR A 8 -9.89 -8.08 13.04
C THR A 8 -8.92 -7.68 11.93
N ASP A 9 -7.63 -7.98 12.14
CA ASP A 9 -6.47 -7.75 11.28
C ASP A 9 -6.50 -6.45 10.44
N ASN A 10 -5.90 -5.38 10.97
CA ASN A 10 -5.57 -4.17 10.21
C ASN A 10 -4.48 -4.47 9.16
N LYS A 11 -4.77 -5.34 8.21
CA LYS A 11 -3.88 -5.75 7.13
C LYS A 11 -4.54 -5.54 5.79
N THR A 12 -3.74 -5.21 4.79
CA THR A 12 -4.15 -5.17 3.39
C THR A 12 -4.39 -6.59 2.86
N TYR A 13 -4.98 -6.71 1.67
CA TYR A 13 -5.15 -7.99 0.98
C TYR A 13 -3.85 -8.79 0.82
N PHE A 14 -2.69 -8.10 0.79
CA PHE A 14 -1.36 -8.70 0.69
C PHE A 14 -0.67 -8.91 2.05
N GLY A 15 -1.41 -8.83 3.15
CA GLY A 15 -0.90 -9.10 4.50
C GLY A 15 -0.03 -8.01 5.12
N VAL A 16 0.05 -6.84 4.47
CA VAL A 16 0.82 -5.67 4.97
C VAL A 16 0.02 -4.93 6.01
N ASP A 17 0.64 -4.53 7.11
CA ASP A 17 -0.03 -3.81 8.19
C ASP A 17 -0.46 -2.39 7.78
N ILE A 18 -1.67 -2.01 8.20
CA ILE A 18 -2.23 -0.68 8.01
C ILE A 18 -1.99 0.12 9.30
N HIS A 19 -1.20 1.18 9.17
CA HIS A 19 -0.91 2.13 10.24
C HIS A 19 -1.78 3.39 10.10
N ARG A 20 -1.74 4.24 11.13
CA ARG A 20 -2.49 5.51 11.17
C ARG A 20 -2.30 6.39 9.92
N TYR A 21 -1.10 6.37 9.35
CA TYR A 21 -0.71 7.19 8.21
C TYR A 21 -0.81 6.44 6.87
N GLY A 22 -1.18 5.17 6.89
CA GLY A 22 -1.21 4.30 5.72
C GLY A 22 -0.30 3.09 5.89
N VAL A 23 0.21 2.60 4.77
CA VAL A 23 1.07 1.41 4.71
C VAL A 23 2.54 1.85 4.67
N LYS A 24 3.40 1.25 5.49
CA LYS A 24 4.82 1.63 5.52
C LYS A 24 5.52 1.21 4.22
N VAL A 25 6.29 2.13 3.64
CA VAL A 25 7.07 1.87 2.41
C VAL A 25 8.03 0.69 2.61
N ASN A 26 8.74 0.63 3.74
CA ASN A 26 9.66 -0.47 4.05
C ASN A 26 9.00 -1.85 4.11
N ASP A 27 7.70 -1.93 4.37
CA ASP A 27 6.96 -3.19 4.34
C ASP A 27 6.50 -3.54 2.92
N LEU A 28 6.21 -2.52 2.10
CA LEU A 28 5.94 -2.68 0.68
C LEU A 28 7.18 -3.12 -0.10
N GLU A 29 8.37 -2.60 0.22
CA GLU A 29 9.66 -2.96 -0.40
C GLU A 29 9.97 -4.47 -0.36
N LYS A 30 9.39 -5.18 0.61
CA LYS A 30 9.57 -6.63 0.77
C LYS A 30 8.69 -7.44 -0.19
N LEU A 31 7.75 -6.80 -0.88
CA LEU A 31 6.82 -7.46 -1.79
C LEU A 31 7.43 -7.59 -3.20
N PRO A 32 7.15 -8.70 -3.90
CA PRO A 32 7.76 -8.97 -5.21
C PRO A 32 7.27 -8.04 -6.33
N PHE A 33 6.28 -7.19 -6.06
CA PHE A 33 5.68 -6.25 -7.01
C PHE A 33 5.88 -4.78 -6.60
N PHE A 34 6.79 -4.51 -5.65
CA PHE A 34 7.09 -3.15 -5.21
C PHE A 34 7.61 -2.25 -6.35
N ASP A 35 8.54 -2.75 -7.16
CA ASP A 35 9.07 -1.98 -8.31
C ASP A 35 7.95 -1.58 -9.29
N MET A 36 6.96 -2.45 -9.47
CA MET A 36 5.79 -2.16 -10.31
C MET A 36 4.87 -1.13 -9.67
N PHE A 37 4.70 -1.18 -8.35
CA PHE A 37 3.99 -0.15 -7.60
C PHE A 37 4.67 1.21 -7.73
N VAL A 38 5.99 1.29 -7.56
CA VAL A 38 6.76 2.54 -7.72
C VAL A 38 6.61 3.12 -9.12
N LYS A 39 6.67 2.26 -10.16
CA LYS A 39 6.44 2.68 -11.55
C LYS A 39 5.00 3.15 -11.81
N TYR A 40 4.01 2.53 -11.18
CA TYR A 40 2.62 3.00 -11.29
C TYR A 40 2.48 4.40 -10.68
N HIS A 41 3.15 4.62 -9.56
CA HIS A 41 3.01 5.82 -8.73
C HIS A 41 4.14 6.84 -8.97
N GLU A 42 4.75 6.87 -10.18
CA GLU A 42 5.95 7.64 -10.56
C GLU A 42 6.06 9.05 -9.91
N ASP A 43 4.94 9.75 -9.73
CA ASP A 43 4.89 11.13 -9.23
C ASP A 43 4.25 11.30 -7.83
N LYS A 44 3.87 10.22 -7.13
CA LYS A 44 3.06 10.35 -5.91
C LYS A 44 3.87 10.57 -4.62
N ILE A 45 3.22 11.35 -3.76
CA ILE A 45 3.76 11.90 -2.51
C ILE A 45 3.66 10.83 -1.42
N PHE A 46 4.81 10.31 -0.99
CA PHE A 46 4.89 9.57 0.27
C PHE A 46 4.59 10.50 1.45
N LEU A 47 3.77 10.04 2.39
CA LEU A 47 3.60 10.72 3.67
C LEU A 47 4.81 10.41 4.55
N THR A 48 5.42 11.44 5.13
CA THR A 48 6.55 11.28 6.05
C THR A 48 6.11 11.50 7.49
N ASN A 49 6.58 10.64 8.40
CA ASN A 49 6.43 10.83 9.83
C ASN A 49 7.71 10.39 10.55
N GLY A 50 8.59 11.35 10.85
CA GLY A 50 9.94 11.07 11.31
C GLY A 50 10.79 10.48 10.19
N GLU A 51 11.41 9.33 10.46
CA GLU A 51 12.22 8.58 9.48
C GLU A 51 11.37 7.60 8.65
N ASP A 52 10.11 7.37 9.03
CA ASP A 52 9.22 6.46 8.32
C ASP A 52 8.52 7.17 7.15
N GLN A 53 8.41 6.44 6.04
CA GLN A 53 7.59 6.82 4.88
C GLN A 53 6.36 5.90 4.77
N TYR A 54 5.23 6.49 4.37
CA TYR A 54 3.95 5.81 4.25
C TYR A 54 3.31 6.09 2.88
N VAL A 55 2.65 5.07 2.35
CA VAL A 55 1.73 5.15 1.22
C VAL A 55 0.32 5.26 1.78
N PRO A 56 -0.49 6.26 1.36
CA PRO A 56 -1.90 6.31 1.71
C PRO A 56 -2.61 4.99 1.34
N VAL A 57 -3.45 4.46 2.24
CA VAL A 57 -4.12 3.16 2.03
C VAL A 57 -4.86 3.11 0.70
N ILE A 58 -5.56 4.19 0.35
CA ILE A 58 -6.32 4.28 -0.90
C ILE A 58 -5.44 4.14 -2.15
N ASP A 59 -4.21 4.65 -2.11
CA ASP A 59 -3.26 4.58 -3.22
C ASP A 59 -2.71 3.16 -3.37
N TRP A 60 -2.45 2.50 -2.25
CA TRP A 60 -2.05 1.09 -2.22
C TRP A 60 -3.16 0.17 -2.72
N GLU A 61 -4.38 0.33 -2.20
CA GLU A 61 -5.53 -0.49 -2.58
C GLU A 61 -5.90 -0.30 -4.06
N SER A 62 -5.80 0.91 -4.59
CA SER A 62 -6.01 1.18 -6.02
C SER A 62 -5.02 0.42 -6.89
N PHE A 63 -3.73 0.45 -6.55
CA PHE A 63 -2.72 -0.37 -7.23
C PHE A 63 -3.06 -1.86 -7.12
N CYS A 64 -3.40 -2.34 -5.93
CA CYS A 64 -3.72 -3.75 -5.69
C CYS A 64 -4.89 -4.20 -6.57
N TYR A 65 -5.94 -3.39 -6.64
CA TYR A 65 -7.10 -3.65 -7.48
C TYR A 65 -6.70 -3.75 -8.95
N ASP A 66 -5.95 -2.77 -9.46
CA ASP A 66 -5.52 -2.76 -10.86
C ASP A 66 -4.57 -3.92 -11.17
N TYR A 67 -3.67 -4.24 -10.25
CA TYR A 67 -2.74 -5.37 -10.37
C TYR A 67 -3.49 -6.70 -10.47
N VAL A 68 -4.51 -6.92 -9.64
CA VAL A 68 -5.32 -8.15 -9.63
C VAL A 68 -6.24 -8.22 -10.85
N MET A 69 -6.93 -7.13 -11.19
CA MET A 69 -7.94 -7.12 -12.24
C MET A 69 -7.34 -7.11 -13.65
N HIS A 70 -6.24 -6.39 -13.83
CA HIS A 70 -5.64 -6.20 -15.16
C HIS A 70 -4.37 -7.03 -15.37
N GLY A 71 -3.86 -7.67 -14.31
CA GLY A 71 -2.83 -8.71 -14.35
C GLY A 71 -1.57 -8.22 -15.06
N ASN A 72 -0.73 -7.45 -14.34
CA ASN A 72 0.41 -6.71 -14.88
C ASN A 72 0.04 -5.88 -16.10
N TYR A 73 -0.05 -4.55 -15.95
CA TYR A 73 0.17 -3.57 -17.04
C TYR A 73 0.13 -4.21 -18.43
N ARG A 74 -1.08 -4.58 -18.89
CA ARG A 74 -1.22 -5.28 -20.17
C ARG A 74 -0.94 -4.24 -21.23
N ASP A 75 0.32 -4.20 -21.65
CA ASP A 75 0.88 -3.36 -22.70
C ASP A 75 0.49 -1.88 -22.61
N ILE A 76 1.31 -1.06 -21.94
CA ILE A 76 1.50 0.30 -22.47
C ILE A 76 2.47 0.17 -23.65
N GLY A 77 1.92 -0.30 -24.76
CA GLY A 77 2.48 -0.10 -26.10
C GLY A 77 2.01 1.23 -26.65
#